data_AF-A0A433V817-F1
#
_entry.id   AF-A0A433V817-F1
#
_cell.length_a   1.000
_cell.length_b   1.000
_cell.length_c   1.000
_cell.angle_alpha   90.00
_cell.angle_beta   90.00
_cell.angle_gamma   90.00
#
_symmetry.space_group_name_H-M   'P 1'
#
loop_
_entity.id
_entity.type
_entity.pdbx_description
1 polymer ?
#
loop_
_entity_poly.entity_id
_entity_poly.type
_entity_poly.pdbx_seq_one_letter_code
_entity_poly.pdbx_strand_id
1 'polypeptide(L)'
;MYYSIDLAGKVYPNPNYVQTRKRINSLVDKYLSTGILYSRLHDLPTQFENPHQRHWQPIDWKAVSDEQIVGVGKNLFITFLANAAEIETPIRHYALESRDYLQTVHPQLARFMGGALTEDGKILEIGVWEKEERQHAPVFQKIYEKLTHQKLQAKPNTVQGYQQSHDLRQDVYSHVLSRIATEWSATSLYLWLMAHSTGELQHAIAQPLQDEINHLAKFWGIGIWAFGDSYITRLKGMTKTLIDLLNHHQSERTHSVEFGFTNALYAVELMFTFTRVMARLNYWHKSLNLTYLENLFGQAPVFALP
;
A
#
# COMPACT_ATOMS: atom_id res chain seq x y z
N MET A 1 14.22 35.00 -5.99
CA MET A 1 13.94 33.76 -6.75
C MET A 1 12.76 33.08 -6.05
N TYR A 2 11.56 33.15 -6.63
CA TYR A 2 10.37 32.52 -6.05
C TYR A 2 10.46 31.01 -6.27
N TYR A 3 10.42 30.24 -5.19
CA TYR A 3 10.37 28.78 -5.27
C TYR A 3 8.91 28.35 -5.40
N SER A 4 8.60 27.46 -6.34
CA SER A 4 7.31 26.79 -6.37
C SER A 4 7.21 25.74 -5.26
N ILE A 5 6.00 25.55 -4.75
CA ILE A 5 5.67 24.59 -3.68
C ILE A 5 4.64 23.61 -4.26
N ASP A 6 4.86 22.31 -4.04
CA ASP A 6 3.96 21.21 -4.43
C ASP A 6 3.56 20.36 -3.21
N LEU A 7 2.99 19.16 -3.42
CA LEU A 7 2.54 18.29 -2.32
C LEU A 7 3.71 17.79 -1.47
N ALA A 8 4.93 17.74 -2.02
CA ALA A 8 6.15 17.34 -1.33
C ALA A 8 6.96 18.55 -0.82
N GLY A 9 6.35 19.74 -0.79
CA GLY A 9 6.97 20.96 -0.31
C GLY A 9 7.74 21.68 -1.41
N LYS A 10 8.95 22.13 -1.12
CA LYS A 10 9.72 22.96 -2.07
C LYS A 10 10.16 22.13 -3.28
N VAL A 11 9.90 22.66 -4.48
CA VAL A 11 10.28 22.03 -5.75
C VAL A 11 11.72 22.39 -6.12
N TYR A 12 12.47 21.37 -6.53
CA TYR A 12 13.79 21.51 -7.13
C TYR A 12 13.74 20.71 -8.44
N PRO A 13 14.12 21.27 -9.60
CA PRO A 13 14.15 20.51 -10.85
C PRO A 13 15.12 19.32 -10.78
N ASN A 14 16.26 19.53 -10.10
CA ASN A 14 17.29 18.52 -9.86
C ASN A 14 17.60 18.48 -8.35
N PRO A 15 16.74 17.86 -7.53
CA PRO A 15 16.97 17.75 -6.09
C PRO A 15 18.22 16.90 -5.84
N ASN A 16 19.10 17.36 -4.96
CA ASN A 16 20.09 16.49 -4.35
C ASN A 16 19.46 15.62 -3.24
N TYR A 17 20.19 14.62 -2.76
CA TYR A 17 19.72 13.71 -1.72
C TYR A 17 19.09 14.40 -0.49
N VAL A 18 19.70 15.49 0.01
CA VAL A 18 19.17 16.21 1.18
C VAL A 18 17.83 16.89 0.84
N GLN A 19 17.67 17.39 -0.37
CA GLN A 19 16.42 17.98 -0.86
C GLN A 19 15.36 16.88 -1.08
N THR A 20 15.72 15.73 -1.65
CA THR A 20 14.82 14.57 -1.77
C THR A 20 14.33 14.10 -0.40
N ARG A 21 15.23 13.97 0.59
CA ARG A 21 14.83 13.62 1.98
C ARG A 21 13.88 14.61 2.61
N LYS A 22 14.06 15.91 2.37
CA LYS A 22 13.12 16.94 2.84
C LYS A 22 11.75 16.77 2.19
N ARG A 23 11.72 16.46 0.89
CA ARG A 23 10.48 16.17 0.14
C ARG A 23 9.76 14.93 0.70
N ILE A 24 10.50 13.84 0.90
CA ILE A 24 9.97 12.60 1.53
C ILE A 24 9.42 12.88 2.93
N ASN A 25 10.16 13.59 3.78
CA ASN A 25 9.68 13.94 5.11
C ASN A 25 8.39 14.79 5.06
N SER A 26 8.33 15.77 4.15
CA SER A 26 7.12 16.59 3.96
C SER A 26 5.92 15.72 3.59
N LEU A 27 6.10 14.73 2.70
CA LEU A 27 5.03 13.81 2.32
C LEU A 27 4.64 12.89 3.48
N VAL A 28 5.59 12.35 4.23
CA VAL A 28 5.31 11.51 5.41
C VAL A 28 4.57 12.31 6.49
N ASP A 29 4.99 13.54 6.77
CA ASP A 29 4.31 14.42 7.73
C ASP A 29 2.88 14.73 7.27
N LYS A 30 2.69 14.94 5.97
CA LYS A 30 1.39 15.26 5.36
C LYS A 30 0.43 14.08 5.34
N TYR A 31 0.88 12.89 4.95
CA TYR A 31 -0.02 11.76 4.67
C TYR A 31 -0.04 10.69 5.77
N LEU A 32 1.02 10.57 6.57
CA LEU A 32 1.13 9.55 7.63
C LEU A 32 1.13 10.18 9.02
N SER A 33 0.52 11.36 9.19
CA SER A 33 0.33 11.91 10.54
C SER A 33 -0.50 10.95 11.39
N THR A 34 -0.26 10.94 12.71
CA THR A 34 -1.00 10.09 13.64
C THR A 34 -2.51 10.30 13.53
N GLY A 35 -2.95 11.54 13.36
CA GLY A 35 -4.37 11.87 13.16
C GLY A 35 -4.98 11.21 11.91
N ILE A 36 -4.22 11.16 10.81
CA ILE A 36 -4.67 10.46 9.59
C ILE A 36 -4.77 8.96 9.85
N LEU A 37 -3.74 8.33 10.41
CA LEU A 37 -3.73 6.89 10.69
C LEU A 37 -4.89 6.48 11.62
N TYR A 38 -5.14 7.26 12.68
CA TYR A 38 -6.31 7.05 13.53
C TYR A 38 -7.62 7.23 12.77
N SER A 39 -7.76 8.29 11.97
CA SER A 39 -8.98 8.54 11.20
C SER A 39 -9.28 7.39 10.22
N ARG A 40 -8.28 6.84 9.53
CA ARG A 40 -8.45 5.70 8.62
C ARG A 40 -8.89 4.44 9.34
N LEU A 41 -8.29 4.17 10.50
CA LEU A 41 -8.65 3.01 11.30
C LEU A 41 -10.03 3.18 11.96
N HIS A 42 -10.37 4.39 12.39
CA HIS A 42 -11.65 4.73 13.06
C HIS A 42 -12.86 4.67 12.11
N ASP A 43 -12.64 4.88 10.81
CA ASP A 43 -13.71 4.80 9.80
C ASP A 43 -14.17 3.37 9.50
N LEU A 44 -13.36 2.37 9.87
CA LEU A 44 -13.60 0.97 9.51
C LEU A 44 -14.95 0.42 10.00
N PRO A 45 -15.42 0.65 11.24
CA PRO A 45 -16.76 0.23 11.66
C PRO A 45 -17.87 0.85 10.81
N THR A 46 -17.75 2.12 10.45
CA THR A 46 -18.69 2.80 9.54
C THR A 46 -18.73 2.12 8.17
N GLN A 47 -17.59 1.65 7.66
CA GLN A 47 -17.53 0.89 6.40
C GLN A 47 -18.10 -0.53 6.52
N PHE A 48 -18.15 -1.13 7.71
CA PHE A 48 -18.86 -2.39 7.93
C PHE A 48 -20.38 -2.20 7.86
N GLU A 49 -20.88 -1.13 8.45
CA GLU A 49 -22.31 -0.81 8.47
C GLU A 49 -22.81 -0.27 7.13
N ASN A 50 -22.06 0.68 6.56
CA ASN A 50 -22.37 1.34 5.30
C ASN A 50 -21.14 1.32 4.37
N PRO A 51 -20.99 0.25 3.56
CA PRO A 51 -19.86 0.09 2.64
C PRO A 51 -19.67 1.30 1.71
N HIS A 52 -18.56 2.01 1.86
CA HIS A 52 -18.22 3.18 1.05
C HIS A 52 -16.72 3.27 0.79
N GLN A 53 -16.33 3.83 -0.35
CA GLN A 53 -14.94 4.06 -0.73
C GLN A 53 -14.53 5.49 -0.45
N ARG A 54 -13.23 5.74 -0.32
CA ARG A 54 -12.72 7.11 -0.43
C ARG A 54 -13.05 7.68 -1.81
N HIS A 55 -13.59 8.89 -1.84
CA HIS A 55 -13.72 9.64 -3.09
C HIS A 55 -12.35 10.13 -3.57
N TRP A 56 -11.97 9.73 -4.79
CA TRP A 56 -10.77 10.22 -5.46
C TRP A 56 -11.00 11.62 -6.00
N GLN A 57 -10.00 12.49 -5.84
CA GLN A 57 -10.03 13.79 -6.50
C GLN A 57 -9.86 13.59 -8.02
N PRO A 58 -10.56 14.38 -8.87
CA PRO A 58 -10.39 14.32 -10.31
C PRO A 58 -8.94 14.61 -10.71
N ILE A 59 -8.43 13.87 -11.69
CA ILE A 59 -7.08 14.04 -12.25
C ILE A 59 -7.19 14.69 -13.65
N ASP A 60 -6.48 15.80 -13.87
CA ASP A 60 -6.33 16.39 -15.19
C ASP A 60 -5.28 15.63 -16.02
N TRP A 61 -5.74 14.56 -16.65
CA TRP A 61 -4.91 13.72 -17.52
C TRP A 61 -4.28 14.46 -18.71
N LYS A 62 -4.72 15.67 -19.06
CA LYS A 62 -4.07 16.47 -20.11
C LYS A 62 -2.80 17.16 -19.58
N ALA A 63 -2.75 17.48 -18.29
CA ALA A 63 -1.63 18.16 -17.63
C ALA A 63 -0.54 17.21 -17.11
N VAL A 64 -0.75 15.89 -17.16
CA VAL A 64 0.28 14.89 -16.87
C VAL A 64 1.31 14.87 -18.00
N SER A 65 2.58 15.15 -17.66
CA SER A 65 3.69 15.22 -18.61
C SER A 65 5.01 14.75 -18.00
N ASP A 66 6.01 14.44 -18.83
CA ASP A 66 7.29 13.92 -18.36
C ASP A 66 8.22 14.98 -17.74
N GLU A 67 8.01 16.27 -18.02
CA GLU A 67 8.72 17.37 -17.34
C GLU A 67 8.36 17.46 -15.85
N GLN A 68 7.31 16.76 -15.42
CA GLN A 68 6.93 16.68 -14.02
C GLN A 68 7.78 15.66 -13.23
N ILE A 69 8.59 14.84 -13.89
CA ILE A 69 9.55 13.92 -13.25
C ILE A 69 10.80 14.72 -12.83
N VAL A 70 11.20 14.61 -11.56
CA VAL A 70 12.32 15.39 -11.00
C VAL A 70 13.35 14.51 -10.30
N GLY A 71 14.63 14.77 -10.55
CA GLY A 71 15.75 14.14 -9.85
C GLY A 71 16.01 12.66 -10.12
N VAL A 72 15.19 12.00 -10.95
CA VAL A 72 15.37 10.60 -11.38
C VAL A 72 15.23 10.49 -12.89
N GLY A 73 15.85 9.46 -13.45
CA GLY A 73 15.69 9.14 -14.87
C GLY A 73 14.28 8.64 -15.17
N LYS A 74 13.69 9.13 -16.26
CA LYS A 74 12.35 8.73 -16.75
C LYS A 74 12.18 7.21 -16.82
N ASN A 75 13.18 6.49 -17.34
CA ASN A 75 13.13 5.03 -17.47
C ASN A 75 12.99 4.32 -16.11
N LEU A 76 13.71 4.78 -15.08
CA LEU A 76 13.56 4.20 -13.75
C LEU A 76 12.17 4.48 -13.17
N PHE A 77 11.67 5.71 -13.35
CA PHE A 77 10.34 6.10 -12.90
C PHE A 77 9.24 5.26 -13.54
N ILE A 78 9.26 5.09 -14.87
CA ILE A 78 8.27 4.27 -15.58
C ILE A 78 8.39 2.78 -15.25
N THR A 79 9.59 2.26 -14.96
CA THR A 79 9.77 0.89 -14.48
C THR A 79 9.06 0.67 -13.14
N PHE A 80 9.16 1.62 -12.21
CA PHE A 80 8.42 1.53 -10.94
C PHE A 80 6.90 1.62 -11.14
N LEU A 81 6.42 2.47 -12.05
CA LEU A 81 4.99 2.53 -12.39
C LEU A 81 4.49 1.21 -13.00
N ALA A 82 5.28 0.61 -13.90
CA ALA A 82 4.94 -0.67 -14.51
C ALA A 82 4.84 -1.77 -13.45
N ASN A 83 5.85 -1.86 -12.57
CA ASN A 83 5.87 -2.84 -11.49
C ASN A 83 4.70 -2.64 -10.51
N ALA A 84 4.32 -1.39 -10.21
CA ALA A 84 3.13 -1.12 -9.40
C ALA A 84 1.87 -1.68 -10.08
N ALA A 85 1.65 -1.37 -11.36
CA ALA A 85 0.49 -1.87 -12.09
C ALA A 85 0.41 -3.41 -12.16
N GLU A 86 1.53 -4.12 -12.30
CA GLU A 86 1.58 -5.59 -12.32
C GLU A 86 1.14 -6.19 -10.98
N ILE A 87 1.61 -5.62 -9.87
CA ILE A 87 1.21 -6.03 -8.51
C ILE A 87 -0.29 -5.87 -8.31
N GLU A 88 -0.89 -4.81 -8.83
CA GLU A 88 -2.33 -4.55 -8.67
C GLU A 88 -3.25 -5.40 -9.56
N THR A 89 -2.73 -6.14 -10.55
CA THR A 89 -3.59 -6.72 -11.60
C THR A 89 -4.42 -7.94 -11.16
N PRO A 90 -3.94 -8.90 -10.35
CA PRO A 90 -4.77 -10.02 -9.88
C PRO A 90 -5.61 -9.68 -8.64
N ILE A 91 -6.10 -8.44 -8.52
CA ILE A 91 -6.67 -7.90 -7.28
C ILE A 91 -7.84 -8.70 -6.71
N ARG A 92 -8.69 -9.25 -7.59
CA ARG A 92 -9.80 -10.11 -7.16
C ARG A 92 -9.30 -11.35 -6.43
N HIS A 93 -8.21 -11.95 -6.89
CA HIS A 93 -7.64 -13.14 -6.25
C HIS A 93 -7.11 -12.80 -4.85
N TYR A 94 -6.40 -11.67 -4.70
CA TYR A 94 -5.95 -11.20 -3.39
C TYR A 94 -7.10 -10.85 -2.44
N ALA A 95 -8.19 -10.29 -2.97
CA ALA A 95 -9.39 -9.96 -2.20
C ALA A 95 -10.07 -11.22 -1.64
N LEU A 96 -10.23 -12.24 -2.49
CA LEU A 96 -10.83 -13.52 -2.10
C LEU A 96 -9.95 -14.30 -1.13
N GLU A 97 -8.64 -14.38 -1.39
CA GLU A 97 -7.68 -15.00 -0.48
C GLU A 97 -7.73 -14.33 0.91
N SER A 98 -7.72 -13.00 0.95
CA SER A 98 -7.82 -12.27 2.22
C SER A 98 -9.15 -12.47 2.92
N ARG A 99 -10.25 -12.55 2.16
CA ARG A 99 -11.57 -12.89 2.70
C ARG A 99 -11.52 -14.25 3.38
N ASP A 100 -10.95 -15.25 2.73
CA ASP A 100 -10.96 -16.64 3.24
C ASP A 100 -10.16 -16.77 4.54
N TYR A 101 -8.99 -16.14 4.63
CA TYR A 101 -8.25 -16.05 5.90
C TYR A 101 -9.06 -15.34 7.00
N LEU A 102 -9.64 -14.18 6.69
CA LEU A 102 -10.31 -13.34 7.68
C LEU A 102 -11.71 -13.83 8.07
N GLN A 103 -12.35 -14.67 7.25
CA GLN A 103 -13.69 -15.21 7.51
C GLN A 103 -13.73 -16.01 8.82
N THR A 104 -12.60 -16.61 9.18
CA THR A 104 -12.43 -17.40 10.41
C THR A 104 -12.27 -16.54 11.67
N VAL A 105 -11.92 -15.26 11.50
CA VAL A 105 -11.58 -14.36 12.61
C VAL A 105 -12.63 -13.25 12.79
N HIS A 106 -13.10 -12.65 11.71
CA HIS A 106 -14.02 -11.52 11.77
C HIS A 106 -14.84 -11.41 10.46
N PRO A 107 -16.08 -11.92 10.42
CA PRO A 107 -16.89 -11.97 9.20
C PRO A 107 -17.08 -10.63 8.49
N GLN A 108 -17.19 -9.52 9.23
CA GLN A 108 -17.30 -8.19 8.60
C GLN A 108 -15.99 -7.74 7.92
N LEU A 109 -14.82 -8.17 8.42
CA LEU A 109 -13.54 -7.90 7.76
C LEU A 109 -13.42 -8.73 6.49
N ALA A 110 -13.86 -9.98 6.52
CA ALA A 110 -13.92 -10.84 5.34
C ALA A 110 -14.81 -10.22 4.24
N ARG A 111 -16.01 -9.74 4.62
CA ARG A 111 -16.91 -9.00 3.72
C ARG A 111 -16.29 -7.69 3.23
N PHE A 112 -15.60 -6.94 4.08
CA PHE A 112 -14.88 -5.72 3.69
C PHE A 112 -13.82 -6.01 2.61
N MET A 113 -13.07 -7.11 2.74
CA MET A 113 -12.02 -7.50 1.81
C MET A 113 -12.57 -8.01 0.47
N GLY A 114 -13.27 -9.15 0.49
CA GLY A 114 -13.67 -9.88 -0.72
C GLY A 114 -15.17 -9.84 -1.02
N GLY A 115 -15.96 -9.20 -0.17
CA GLY A 115 -17.41 -9.10 -0.33
C GLY A 115 -18.17 -10.35 0.11
N ALA A 116 -19.37 -10.52 -0.44
CA ALA A 116 -20.25 -11.63 -0.14
C ALA A 116 -20.36 -12.57 -1.34
N LEU A 117 -20.34 -13.87 -1.06
CA LEU A 117 -20.48 -14.94 -2.03
C LEU A 117 -21.72 -15.77 -1.69
N THR A 118 -22.36 -16.35 -2.70
CA THR A 118 -23.32 -17.45 -2.53
C THR A 118 -22.60 -18.75 -2.13
N GLU A 119 -23.35 -19.77 -1.73
CA GLU A 119 -22.83 -21.12 -1.43
C GLU A 119 -22.12 -21.77 -2.64
N ASP A 120 -22.56 -21.47 -3.87
CA ASP A 120 -21.92 -21.92 -5.12
C ASP A 120 -20.76 -21.02 -5.56
N GLY A 121 -20.31 -20.08 -4.72
CA GLY A 121 -19.16 -19.21 -4.96
C GLY A 121 -19.41 -18.04 -5.92
N LYS A 122 -20.67 -17.76 -6.28
CA LYS A 122 -21.01 -16.58 -7.10
C LYS A 122 -20.96 -15.31 -6.27
N ILE A 123 -20.50 -14.23 -6.91
CA ILE A 123 -20.36 -12.92 -6.27
C ILE A 123 -21.74 -12.29 -6.09
N LEU A 124 -22.11 -12.03 -4.83
CA LEU A 124 -23.26 -11.20 -4.47
C LEU A 124 -22.86 -9.74 -4.29
N GLU A 125 -21.69 -9.52 -3.69
CA GLU A 125 -21.17 -8.20 -3.37
C GLU A 125 -19.65 -8.19 -3.55
N ILE A 126 -19.12 -7.07 -4.04
CA ILE A 126 -17.68 -6.83 -4.09
C ILE A 126 -17.28 -6.08 -2.81
N GLY A 127 -16.21 -6.53 -2.16
CA GLY A 127 -15.66 -5.88 -0.96
C GLY A 127 -15.25 -4.43 -1.22
N VAL A 128 -15.31 -3.59 -0.18
CA VAL A 128 -14.89 -2.18 -0.28
C VAL A 128 -13.42 -2.09 -0.66
N TRP A 129 -12.56 -2.87 0.01
CA TRP A 129 -11.13 -2.91 -0.27
C TRP A 129 -10.87 -3.25 -1.75
N GLU A 130 -11.47 -4.32 -2.26
CA GLU A 130 -11.31 -4.71 -3.67
C GLU A 130 -11.76 -3.60 -4.63
N LYS A 131 -12.84 -2.88 -4.32
CA LYS A 131 -13.28 -1.78 -5.18
C LYS A 131 -12.32 -0.59 -5.14
N GLU A 132 -11.68 -0.29 -4.01
CA GLU A 132 -10.63 0.74 -3.91
C GLU A 132 -9.43 0.34 -4.78
N GLU A 133 -8.93 -0.88 -4.60
CA GLU A 133 -7.73 -1.38 -5.26
C GLU A 133 -7.86 -1.55 -6.77
N ARG A 134 -9.05 -1.91 -7.27
CA ARG A 134 -9.35 -1.97 -8.71
C ARG A 134 -9.07 -0.66 -9.46
N GLN A 135 -8.96 0.47 -8.76
CA GLN A 135 -8.67 1.77 -9.35
C GLN A 135 -7.16 2.03 -9.54
N HIS A 136 -6.29 1.31 -8.82
CA HIS A 136 -4.87 1.60 -8.76
C HIS A 136 -4.15 1.22 -10.05
N ALA A 137 -4.28 -0.03 -10.50
CA ALA A 137 -3.65 -0.50 -11.74
C ALA A 137 -4.00 0.39 -12.95
N PRO A 138 -5.28 0.73 -13.20
CA PRO A 138 -5.66 1.64 -14.29
C PRO A 138 -4.98 3.01 -14.22
N VAL A 139 -4.76 3.54 -13.02
CA VAL A 139 -4.10 4.84 -12.84
C VAL A 139 -2.62 4.76 -13.16
N PHE A 140 -1.91 3.74 -12.67
CA PHE A 140 -0.51 3.55 -13.03
C PHE A 140 -0.31 3.24 -14.52
N GLN A 141 -1.18 2.41 -15.11
CA GLN A 141 -1.18 2.16 -16.56
C GLN A 141 -1.40 3.44 -17.36
N LYS A 142 -2.32 4.31 -16.93
CA LYS A 142 -2.61 5.57 -17.61
C LYS A 142 -1.49 6.59 -17.45
N ILE A 143 -0.85 6.67 -16.28
CA ILE A 143 0.35 7.47 -16.09
C ILE A 143 1.45 6.97 -17.03
N TYR A 144 1.69 5.65 -17.08
CA TYR A 144 2.67 5.05 -17.98
C TYR A 144 2.39 5.40 -19.44
N GLU A 145 1.14 5.26 -19.91
CA GLU A 145 0.74 5.62 -21.27
C GLU A 145 0.94 7.12 -21.56
N LYS A 146 0.63 7.99 -20.59
CA LYS A 146 0.87 9.44 -20.72
C LYS A 146 2.35 9.78 -20.86
N LEU A 147 3.22 9.07 -20.14
CA LEU A 147 4.66 9.34 -20.12
C LEU A 147 5.41 8.69 -21.31
N THR A 148 4.91 7.57 -21.82
CA THR A 148 5.60 6.77 -22.85
C THR A 148 4.92 6.80 -24.22
N HIS A 149 3.66 7.23 -24.28
CA HIS A 149 2.76 7.08 -25.43
C HIS A 149 2.53 5.60 -25.83
N GLN A 150 2.79 4.67 -24.92
CA GLN A 150 2.60 3.24 -25.11
C GLN A 150 1.69 2.68 -24.04
N LYS A 151 0.81 1.75 -24.42
CA LYS A 151 -0.02 1.02 -23.46
C LYS A 151 0.83 0.00 -22.72
N LEU A 152 0.74 0.01 -21.38
CA LEU A 152 1.37 -1.00 -20.56
C LEU A 152 0.60 -2.33 -20.71
N GLN A 153 1.30 -3.38 -21.09
CA GLN A 153 0.78 -4.75 -21.02
C GLN A 153 1.23 -5.38 -19.72
N ALA A 154 0.50 -5.08 -18.63
CA ALA A 154 0.81 -5.63 -17.32
C ALA A 154 0.61 -7.15 -17.33
N LYS A 155 1.63 -7.89 -16.92
CA LYS A 155 1.53 -9.33 -16.66
C LYS A 155 1.05 -9.52 -15.22
N PRO A 156 -0.12 -10.14 -14.99
CA PRO A 156 -0.59 -10.38 -13.62
C PRO A 156 0.37 -11.34 -12.89
N ASN A 157 0.67 -11.04 -11.63
CA ASN A 157 1.40 -11.96 -10.76
C ASN A 157 0.57 -13.20 -10.44
N THR A 158 1.25 -14.28 -10.07
CA THR A 158 0.58 -15.49 -9.56
C THR A 158 0.11 -15.28 -8.12
N VAL A 159 -1.06 -15.82 -7.77
CA VAL A 159 -1.59 -15.83 -6.39
C VAL A 159 -1.54 -17.26 -5.86
N GLN A 160 -0.99 -17.45 -4.66
CA GLN A 160 -0.84 -18.78 -4.05
C GLN A 160 -2.19 -19.37 -3.60
N GLY A 161 -3.13 -18.52 -3.21
CA GLY A 161 -4.45 -18.92 -2.73
C GLY A 161 -4.42 -19.30 -1.25
N TYR A 162 -5.60 -19.43 -0.65
CA TYR A 162 -5.74 -19.80 0.76
C TYR A 162 -5.10 -21.17 1.04
N GLN A 163 -4.09 -21.18 1.91
CA GLN A 163 -3.42 -22.39 2.39
C GLN A 163 -3.75 -22.59 3.87
N GLN A 164 -4.65 -23.53 4.15
CA GLN A 164 -4.98 -23.93 5.51
C GLN A 164 -4.01 -25.01 6.01
N SER A 165 -3.35 -24.73 7.12
CA SER A 165 -2.57 -25.68 7.89
C SER A 165 -3.34 -26.13 9.14
N HIS A 166 -2.67 -26.87 10.03
CA HIS A 166 -3.25 -27.26 11.32
C HIS A 166 -3.26 -26.11 12.35
N ASP A 167 -2.49 -25.03 12.12
CA ASP A 167 -2.42 -23.86 13.01
C ASP A 167 -3.08 -22.64 12.35
N LEU A 168 -4.41 -22.54 12.53
CA LEU A 168 -5.20 -21.45 11.97
C LEU A 168 -4.74 -20.07 12.46
N ARG A 169 -4.26 -19.96 13.71
CA ARG A 169 -3.76 -18.68 14.24
C ARG A 169 -2.55 -18.24 13.44
N GLN A 170 -1.60 -19.14 13.22
CA GLN A 170 -0.38 -18.84 12.48
C GLN A 170 -0.66 -18.55 11.01
N ASP A 171 -1.60 -19.26 10.40
CA ASP A 171 -2.05 -19.04 9.02
C ASP A 171 -2.57 -17.61 8.84
N VAL A 172 -3.56 -17.21 9.64
CA VAL A 172 -4.14 -15.86 9.57
C VAL A 172 -3.10 -14.80 9.94
N TYR A 173 -2.25 -15.06 10.93
CA TYR A 173 -1.20 -14.11 11.31
C TYR A 173 -0.20 -13.88 10.17
N SER A 174 0.24 -14.95 9.51
CA SER A 174 1.17 -14.87 8.37
C SER A 174 0.54 -14.11 7.21
N HIS A 175 -0.74 -14.33 6.94
CA HIS A 175 -1.49 -13.57 5.93
C HIS A 175 -1.57 -12.09 6.27
N VAL A 176 -1.93 -11.74 7.51
CA VAL A 176 -2.00 -10.34 7.96
C VAL A 176 -0.63 -9.67 7.85
N LEU A 177 0.46 -10.34 8.25
CA LEU A 177 1.82 -9.81 8.08
C LEU A 177 2.16 -9.56 6.60
N SER A 178 1.74 -10.46 5.71
CA SER A 178 1.92 -10.31 4.26
C SER A 178 1.20 -9.07 3.75
N ARG A 179 -0.08 -8.88 4.11
CA ARG A 179 -0.82 -7.67 3.73
C ARG A 179 -0.14 -6.41 4.25
N ILE A 180 0.21 -6.34 5.53
CA ILE A 180 0.91 -5.18 6.09
C ILE A 180 2.21 -4.90 5.32
N ALA A 181 2.98 -5.93 4.97
CA ALA A 181 4.21 -5.77 4.19
C ALA A 181 3.94 -5.20 2.79
N THR A 182 2.90 -5.67 2.11
CA THR A 182 2.46 -5.16 0.80
C THR A 182 2.03 -3.69 0.89
N GLU A 183 1.10 -3.35 1.79
CA GLU A 183 0.61 -1.96 1.94
C GLU A 183 1.76 -0.99 2.33
N TRP A 184 2.68 -1.45 3.19
CA TRP A 184 3.84 -0.67 3.60
C TRP A 184 4.80 -0.43 2.43
N SER A 185 5.04 -1.46 1.61
CA SER A 185 5.89 -1.37 0.43
C SER A 185 5.29 -0.41 -0.61
N ALA A 186 4.00 -0.56 -0.92
CA ALA A 186 3.28 0.30 -1.85
C ALA A 186 3.24 1.76 -1.34
N THR A 187 2.87 1.99 -0.08
CA THR A 187 2.94 3.31 0.57
C THR A 187 4.33 3.94 0.42
N SER A 188 5.39 3.18 0.69
CA SER A 188 6.77 3.67 0.63
C SER A 188 7.20 3.98 -0.80
N LEU A 189 6.86 3.12 -1.76
CA LEU A 189 7.15 3.33 -3.17
C LEU A 189 6.41 4.55 -3.73
N TYR A 190 5.12 4.70 -3.43
CA TYR A 190 4.31 5.80 -3.94
C TYR A 190 4.75 7.14 -3.33
N LEU A 191 5.16 7.17 -2.05
CA LEU A 191 5.82 8.35 -1.47
C LEU A 191 7.12 8.71 -2.18
N TRP A 192 7.94 7.71 -2.54
CA TRP A 192 9.17 7.95 -3.29
C TRP A 192 8.87 8.49 -4.69
N LEU A 193 7.91 7.90 -5.43
CA LEU A 193 7.45 8.41 -6.73
C LEU A 193 6.90 9.84 -6.62
N MET A 194 6.17 10.16 -5.55
CA MET A 194 5.70 11.53 -5.29
C MET A 194 6.84 12.50 -4.98
N ALA A 195 7.87 12.07 -4.26
CA ALA A 195 9.05 12.91 -4.02
C ALA A 195 9.79 13.25 -5.33
N HIS A 196 9.71 12.35 -6.30
CA HIS A 196 10.31 12.45 -7.64
C HIS A 196 9.32 12.87 -8.75
N SER A 197 8.16 13.38 -8.38
CA SER A 197 7.21 14.00 -9.31
C SER A 197 6.70 15.33 -8.79
N THR A 198 6.07 16.11 -9.65
CA THR A 198 5.45 17.40 -9.36
C THR A 198 4.10 17.51 -10.09
N GLY A 199 3.35 18.58 -9.83
CA GLY A 199 2.13 18.91 -10.59
C GLY A 199 1.10 17.79 -10.60
N GLU A 200 0.50 17.56 -11.77
CA GLU A 200 -0.62 16.64 -11.92
C GLU A 200 -0.19 15.16 -11.90
N LEU A 201 1.04 14.86 -12.32
CA LEU A 201 1.64 13.54 -12.12
C LEU A 201 1.70 13.18 -10.63
N GLN A 202 2.16 14.12 -9.79
CA GLN A 202 2.21 13.93 -8.34
C GLN A 202 0.81 13.79 -7.74
N HIS A 203 -0.17 14.55 -8.24
CA HIS A 203 -1.57 14.43 -7.83
C HIS A 203 -2.14 13.05 -8.16
N ALA A 204 -1.88 12.54 -9.37
CA ALA A 204 -2.37 11.24 -9.82
C ALA A 204 -1.86 10.10 -8.93
N ILE A 205 -0.59 10.14 -8.52
CA ILE A 205 0.03 9.14 -7.62
C ILE A 205 -0.49 9.29 -6.18
N ALA A 206 -0.86 10.51 -5.76
CA ALA A 206 -1.41 10.75 -4.42
C ALA A 206 -2.75 10.05 -4.18
N GLN A 207 -3.49 9.68 -5.22
CA GLN A 207 -4.76 8.97 -5.06
C GLN A 207 -4.55 7.53 -4.57
N PRO A 208 -3.87 6.62 -5.31
CA PRO A 208 -3.62 5.27 -4.81
C PRO A 208 -2.86 5.29 -3.47
N LEU A 209 -1.88 6.18 -3.28
CA LEU A 209 -1.18 6.35 -1.98
C LEU A 209 -2.13 6.51 -0.79
N GLN A 210 -3.19 7.29 -0.93
CA GLN A 210 -4.12 7.52 0.19
C GLN A 210 -4.94 6.27 0.53
N ASP A 211 -5.19 5.41 -0.46
CA ASP A 211 -5.86 4.12 -0.26
C ASP A 211 -4.89 3.14 0.42
N GLU A 212 -3.64 3.06 -0.03
CA GLU A 212 -2.59 2.27 0.63
C GLU A 212 -2.41 2.63 2.11
N ILE A 213 -2.40 3.93 2.43
CA ILE A 213 -2.30 4.39 3.82
C ILE A 213 -3.54 3.98 4.63
N ASN A 214 -4.71 4.00 4.00
CA ASN A 214 -5.96 3.56 4.60
C ASN A 214 -5.94 2.05 4.89
N HIS A 215 -5.48 1.25 3.93
CA HIS A 215 -5.35 -0.20 4.07
C HIS A 215 -4.28 -0.58 5.09
N LEU A 216 -3.12 0.06 5.02
CA LEU A 216 -2.02 -0.10 5.98
C LEU A 216 -2.49 0.17 7.41
N ALA A 217 -3.22 1.26 7.64
CA ALA A 217 -3.75 1.57 8.97
C ALA A 217 -4.69 0.47 9.48
N LYS A 218 -5.58 -0.05 8.62
CA LYS A 218 -6.54 -1.11 8.97
C LYS A 218 -5.84 -2.42 9.28
N PHE A 219 -4.98 -2.89 8.39
CA PHE A 219 -4.21 -4.12 8.61
C PHE A 219 -3.28 -4.03 9.82
N TRP A 220 -2.66 -2.87 10.05
CA TRP A 220 -1.85 -2.65 11.24
C TRP A 220 -2.68 -2.76 12.53
N GLY A 221 -3.88 -2.17 12.54
CA GLY A 221 -4.84 -2.27 13.63
C GLY A 221 -5.28 -3.71 13.89
N ILE A 222 -5.67 -4.44 12.84
CA ILE A 222 -6.02 -5.87 12.88
C ILE A 222 -4.88 -6.67 13.50
N GLY A 223 -3.64 -6.43 13.06
CA GLY A 223 -2.47 -7.14 13.58
C GLY A 223 -2.25 -6.93 15.09
N ILE A 224 -2.57 -5.76 15.64
CA ILE A 224 -2.49 -5.54 17.11
C ILE A 224 -3.67 -6.20 17.80
N TRP A 225 -4.88 -5.95 17.30
CA TRP A 225 -6.12 -6.42 17.89
C TRP A 225 -6.19 -7.96 17.95
N ALA A 226 -5.89 -8.65 16.86
CA ALA A 226 -6.05 -10.11 16.78
C ALA A 226 -4.90 -10.90 17.42
N PHE A 227 -3.68 -10.35 17.46
CA PHE A 227 -2.49 -11.13 17.82
C PHE A 227 -1.67 -10.57 18.99
N GLY A 228 -1.85 -9.30 19.35
CA GLY A 228 -1.16 -8.68 20.48
C GLY A 228 0.37 -8.59 20.34
N ASP A 229 0.92 -8.86 19.15
CA ASP A 229 2.36 -8.99 18.97
C ASP A 229 3.11 -7.67 19.16
N SER A 230 4.32 -7.80 19.72
CA SER A 230 5.24 -6.68 19.83
C SER A 230 5.60 -6.11 18.45
N TYR A 231 5.83 -4.80 18.39
CA TYR A 231 6.30 -4.10 17.20
C TYR A 231 7.52 -4.78 16.54
N ILE A 232 8.48 -5.28 17.34
CA ILE A 232 9.72 -5.91 16.82
C ILE A 232 9.42 -7.26 16.18
N THR A 233 8.58 -8.08 16.81
CA THR A 233 8.15 -9.37 16.25
C THR A 233 7.49 -9.14 14.88
N ARG A 234 6.59 -8.15 14.82
CA ARG A 234 5.93 -7.77 13.58
C ARG A 234 6.91 -7.28 12.51
N LEU A 235 7.82 -6.38 12.88
CA LEU A 235 8.83 -5.85 11.95
C LEU A 235 9.69 -6.96 11.33
N LYS A 236 10.13 -7.93 12.14
CA LYS A 236 10.86 -9.10 11.64
C LYS A 236 10.02 -9.92 10.67
N GLY A 237 8.77 -10.21 11.03
CA GLY A 237 7.83 -10.95 10.18
C GLY A 237 7.62 -10.26 8.83
N MET A 238 7.22 -8.98 8.83
CA MET A 238 6.99 -8.19 7.62
C MET A 238 8.24 -8.06 6.74
N THR A 239 9.41 -7.89 7.35
CA THR A 239 10.67 -7.77 6.58
C THR A 239 11.01 -9.08 5.88
N LYS A 240 10.82 -10.21 6.56
CA LYS A 240 10.97 -11.54 5.95
C LYS A 240 9.98 -11.72 4.81
N THR A 241 8.69 -11.45 5.04
CA THR A 241 7.67 -11.56 4.01
C THR A 241 7.93 -10.65 2.81
N LEU A 242 8.39 -9.42 3.04
CA LEU A 242 8.77 -8.51 1.95
C LEU A 242 9.92 -9.08 1.11
N ILE A 243 10.95 -9.67 1.74
CA ILE A 243 12.05 -10.31 1.03
C ILE A 243 11.53 -11.49 0.18
N ASP A 244 10.67 -12.32 0.76
CA ASP A 244 10.09 -13.48 0.08
C ASP A 244 9.24 -13.05 -1.12
N LEU A 245 8.39 -12.02 -0.96
CA LEU A 245 7.59 -11.41 -2.03
C LEU A 245 8.47 -10.80 -3.13
N LEU A 246 9.52 -10.06 -2.77
CA LEU A 246 10.45 -9.47 -3.74
C LEU A 246 11.14 -10.54 -4.57
N ASN A 247 11.60 -11.63 -3.95
CA ASN A 247 12.23 -12.75 -4.64
C ASN A 247 11.24 -13.45 -5.60
N HIS A 248 10.00 -13.66 -5.16
CA HIS A 248 8.96 -14.25 -6.00
C HIS A 248 8.65 -13.37 -7.22
N HIS A 249 8.36 -12.08 -7.00
CA HIS A 249 8.03 -11.15 -8.08
C HIS A 249 9.19 -10.84 -9.01
N GLN A 250 10.45 -10.86 -8.53
CA GLN A 250 11.61 -10.66 -9.42
C GLN A 250 11.64 -11.70 -10.55
N SER A 251 11.15 -12.92 -10.31
CA SER A 251 11.06 -13.97 -11.33
C SER A 251 9.90 -13.78 -12.34
N GLU A 252 8.91 -12.96 -11.99
CA GLU A 252 7.68 -12.79 -12.80
C GLU A 252 7.62 -11.48 -13.59
N ARG A 253 8.44 -10.47 -13.23
CA ARG A 253 8.42 -9.11 -13.77
C ARG A 253 8.74 -9.02 -15.26
N THR A 254 8.00 -8.15 -15.95
CA THR A 254 8.27 -7.79 -17.36
C THR A 254 9.46 -6.83 -17.49
N HIS A 255 9.69 -6.00 -16.47
CA HIS A 255 10.79 -5.04 -16.44
C HIS A 255 11.70 -5.27 -15.22
N SER A 256 12.97 -5.62 -15.47
CA SER A 256 13.98 -5.69 -14.41
C SER A 256 14.59 -4.30 -14.15
N VAL A 257 14.93 -4.05 -12.88
CA VAL A 257 15.72 -2.87 -12.51
C VAL A 257 17.19 -3.25 -12.59
N GLU A 258 17.90 -2.80 -13.62
CA GLU A 258 19.36 -2.92 -13.66
C GLU A 258 19.97 -1.92 -12.68
N PHE A 259 20.95 -2.32 -11.84
CA PHE A 259 21.55 -1.46 -10.82
C PHE A 259 22.97 -0.98 -11.22
N GLY A 260 23.14 0.32 -11.43
CA GLY A 260 24.44 1.03 -11.52
C GLY A 260 24.67 1.99 -10.34
N PHE A 261 25.73 2.81 -10.36
CA PHE A 261 26.11 3.70 -9.24
C PHE A 261 25.03 4.75 -8.89
N THR A 262 24.34 5.30 -9.89
CA THR A 262 23.14 6.15 -9.70
C THR A 262 21.99 5.39 -9.05
N ASN A 263 21.89 4.09 -9.28
CA ASN A 263 20.85 3.24 -8.69
C ASN A 263 21.14 2.89 -7.23
N ALA A 264 22.40 3.03 -6.77
CA ALA A 264 22.73 2.94 -5.35
C ALA A 264 22.17 4.13 -4.56
N LEU A 265 22.21 5.35 -5.11
CA LEU A 265 21.60 6.51 -4.44
C LEU A 265 20.07 6.37 -4.35
N TYR A 266 19.42 5.94 -5.43
CA TYR A 266 17.97 5.69 -5.41
C TYR A 266 17.60 4.56 -4.45
N ALA A 267 18.44 3.52 -4.33
CA ALA A 267 18.27 2.50 -3.30
C ALA A 267 18.37 3.10 -1.88
N VAL A 268 19.32 4.00 -1.63
CA VAL A 268 19.42 4.71 -0.34
C VAL A 268 18.18 5.58 -0.08
N GLU A 269 17.66 6.28 -1.09
CA GLU A 269 16.43 7.09 -0.96
C GLU A 269 15.19 6.24 -0.71
N LEU A 270 15.05 5.10 -1.39
CA LEU A 270 13.99 4.12 -1.14
C LEU A 270 14.12 3.57 0.28
N MET A 271 15.29 3.07 0.68
CA MET A 271 15.52 2.56 2.04
C MET A 271 15.23 3.62 3.11
N PHE A 272 15.59 4.88 2.86
CA PHE A 272 15.24 6.00 3.72
C PHE A 272 13.72 6.18 3.81
N THR A 273 13.00 6.09 2.69
CA THR A 273 11.54 6.20 2.63
C THR A 273 10.87 5.08 3.44
N PHE A 274 11.23 3.82 3.19
CA PHE A 274 10.75 2.65 3.94
C PHE A 274 10.97 2.81 5.45
N THR A 275 12.19 3.19 5.85
CA THR A 275 12.55 3.41 7.26
C THR A 275 11.73 4.55 7.87
N ARG A 276 11.47 5.62 7.11
CA ARG A 276 10.74 6.79 7.60
C ARG A 276 9.26 6.50 7.80
N VAL A 277 8.63 5.77 6.88
CA VAL A 277 7.26 5.26 7.04
C VAL A 277 7.19 4.35 8.27
N MET A 278 8.12 3.42 8.40
CA MET A 278 8.16 2.48 9.52
C MET A 278 8.38 3.18 10.88
N ALA A 279 9.24 4.19 10.94
CA ALA A 279 9.41 5.01 12.14
C ALA A 279 8.11 5.72 12.55
N ARG A 280 7.30 6.16 11.58
CA ARG A 280 5.99 6.76 11.84
C ARG A 280 4.99 5.73 12.36
N LEU A 281 4.94 4.55 11.75
CA LEU A 281 4.11 3.44 12.21
C LEU A 281 4.48 2.99 13.62
N ASN A 282 5.78 2.96 13.97
CA ASN A 282 6.22 2.67 15.34
C ASN A 282 5.70 3.69 16.35
N TYR A 283 5.80 4.98 16.02
CA TYR A 283 5.30 6.04 16.87
C TYR A 283 3.79 5.89 17.10
N TRP A 284 3.03 5.64 16.02
CA TRP A 284 1.59 5.39 16.11
C TRP A 284 1.24 4.09 16.84
N HIS A 285 1.97 3.00 16.59
CA HIS A 285 1.80 1.70 17.26
C HIS A 285 1.86 1.87 18.78
N LYS A 286 2.81 2.66 19.30
CA LYS A 286 2.94 2.94 20.74
C LYS A 286 1.76 3.74 21.32
N SER A 287 1.00 4.45 20.50
CA SER A 287 -0.21 5.17 20.93
C SER A 287 -1.48 4.31 20.88
N LEU A 288 -1.48 3.19 20.14
CA LEU A 288 -2.62 2.29 20.05
C LEU A 288 -2.73 1.47 21.35
N ASN A 289 -3.90 1.47 21.96
CA ASN A 289 -4.21 0.62 23.11
C ASN A 289 -5.30 -0.40 22.75
N LEU A 290 -5.33 -1.52 23.48
CA LEU A 290 -6.22 -2.63 23.17
C LEU A 290 -7.70 -2.25 23.31
N THR A 291 -8.07 -1.50 24.35
CA THR A 291 -9.45 -1.04 24.57
C THR A 291 -10.00 -0.22 23.39
N TYR A 292 -9.17 0.66 22.81
CA TYR A 292 -9.54 1.39 21.61
C TYR A 292 -9.80 0.44 20.43
N LEU A 293 -8.96 -0.56 20.25
CA LEU A 293 -9.13 -1.54 19.16
C LEU A 293 -10.33 -2.45 19.40
N GLU A 294 -10.60 -2.85 20.64
CA GLU A 294 -11.79 -3.64 21.00
C GLU A 294 -13.08 -2.85 20.73
N ASN A 295 -13.08 -1.53 20.90
CA ASN A 295 -14.22 -0.69 20.52
C ASN A 295 -14.44 -0.64 19.00
N LEU A 296 -13.41 -0.88 18.18
CA LEU A 296 -13.53 -0.87 16.72
C LEU A 296 -13.86 -2.25 16.14
N PHE A 297 -13.25 -3.30 16.67
CA PHE A 297 -13.29 -4.65 16.12
C PHE A 297 -14.09 -5.64 16.99
N GLY A 298 -14.55 -5.23 18.17
CA GLY A 298 -15.12 -6.12 19.18
C GLY A 298 -14.04 -6.91 19.93
N GLN A 299 -14.45 -7.97 20.62
CA GLN A 299 -13.52 -8.83 21.36
C GLN A 299 -12.55 -9.54 20.42
N ALA A 300 -11.27 -9.56 20.79
CA ALA A 300 -10.25 -10.26 20.03
C ALA A 300 -10.59 -11.76 19.86
N PRO A 301 -10.23 -12.37 18.72
CA PRO A 301 -10.48 -13.77 18.46
C PRO A 301 -9.78 -14.67 19.48
N VAL A 302 -10.52 -15.61 20.04
CA VAL A 302 -9.94 -16.72 20.81
C VAL A 302 -9.58 -17.82 19.82
N PHE A 303 -8.31 -17.88 19.43
CA PHE A 303 -7.79 -19.05 18.73
C PHE A 303 -7.69 -20.19 19.75
N ALA A 304 -8.28 -21.35 19.44
CA ALA A 304 -8.04 -22.54 20.25
C ALA A 304 -6.52 -22.79 20.29
N LEU A 305 -5.96 -22.97 21.50
CA LEU A 305 -4.57 -23.40 21.63
C LEU A 305 -4.44 -24.79 20.99
N PRO A 306 -3.35 -25.06 20.25
CA PRO A 306 -3.10 -26.37 19.67
C PRO A 306 -3.04 -27.48 20.72
#